data_AF-A0A3R6WP16-F1
#
_entry.id   AF-A0A3R6WP16-F1
#
_cell.length_a   1.000
_cell.length_b   1.000
_cell.length_c   1.000
_cell.angle_alpha   90.00
_cell.angle_beta   90.00
_cell.angle_gamma   90.00
#
_symmetry.space_group_name_H-M   'P 1'
#
loop_
_entity.id
_entity.type
_entity.pdbx_description
1 polymer ?
#
loop_
_entity_poly.entity_id
_entity_poly.type
_entity_poly.pdbx_seq_one_letter_code
_entity_poly.pdbx_strand_id
1 'polypeptide(L)'
;MIREWDLLDSNRERKERYHEIGRENLDSKKDVAPLAIVIPAPINHAYWRQLMKGDYIDIISNCPFEMHNSLSDEDYSKIIYDLKDDHKELIYFLYLRDFTTSQLAALRNQSDRNIRGVRSTILGQIEKKVLMILVDRQGEDFPSTNGNLTMEELDFLLRHEEEIPATMEKLDKEKLALLKEIGVVVRRIAREQENQAKEETKKRKKNNRSDRKKKV
;
A
#
# COMPACT_ATOMS: atom_id res chain seq x y z
N MET A 1 -43.29 0.59 -73.67
CA MET A 1 -42.52 -0.23 -72.72
C MET A 1 -41.09 0.27 -72.49
N ILE A 2 -40.38 0.84 -73.48
CA ILE A 2 -38.99 1.33 -73.34
C ILE A 2 -38.85 2.52 -72.37
N ARG A 3 -39.75 3.50 -72.44
CA ARG A 3 -39.69 4.75 -71.65
C ARG A 3 -39.73 4.56 -70.12
N GLU A 4 -40.33 3.47 -69.66
CA GLU A 4 -40.45 3.15 -68.24
C GLU A 4 -39.14 2.53 -67.71
N TRP A 5 -38.46 1.74 -68.55
CA TRP A 5 -37.11 1.23 -68.28
C TRP A 5 -36.08 2.37 -68.27
N ASP A 6 -36.14 3.31 -69.21
CA ASP A 6 -35.23 4.48 -69.22
C ASP A 6 -35.36 5.33 -67.93
N LEU A 7 -36.58 5.42 -67.39
CA LEU A 7 -36.85 6.17 -66.15
C LEU A 7 -36.31 5.43 -64.92
N LEU A 8 -36.43 4.10 -64.90
CA LEU A 8 -35.88 3.27 -63.82
C LEU A 8 -34.35 3.25 -63.85
N ASP A 9 -33.76 3.20 -65.04
CA ASP A 9 -32.32 3.20 -65.22
C ASP A 9 -31.70 4.55 -64.86
N SER A 10 -32.33 5.65 -65.27
CA SER A 10 -31.95 7.02 -64.84
C SER A 10 -32.02 7.18 -63.32
N ASN A 11 -33.00 6.54 -62.66
CA ASN A 11 -33.10 6.55 -61.20
C ASN A 11 -32.04 5.68 -60.52
N ARG A 12 -31.64 4.57 -61.16
CA ARG A 12 -30.54 3.70 -60.71
C ARG A 12 -29.21 4.44 -60.77
N GLU A 13 -28.87 5.03 -61.91
CA GLU A 13 -27.66 5.85 -62.09
C GLU A 13 -27.65 7.05 -61.14
N ARG A 14 -28.81 7.67 -60.88
CA ARG A 14 -28.91 8.76 -59.90
C ARG A 14 -28.55 8.27 -58.49
N LYS A 15 -29.06 7.10 -58.06
CA LYS A 15 -28.72 6.51 -56.75
C LYS A 15 -27.24 6.12 -56.69
N GLU A 16 -26.70 5.51 -57.73
CA GLU A 16 -25.29 5.12 -57.83
C GLU A 16 -24.36 6.34 -57.70
N ARG A 17 -24.66 7.45 -58.41
CA ARG A 17 -23.91 8.71 -58.26
C ARG A 17 -23.95 9.30 -56.84
N TYR A 18 -25.09 9.24 -56.14
CA TYR A 18 -25.14 9.71 -54.74
C TYR A 18 -24.34 8.83 -53.78
N HIS A 19 -24.17 7.54 -54.09
CA HIS A 19 -23.33 6.63 -53.29
C HIS A 19 -21.83 6.79 -53.59
N GLU A 20 -21.46 7.21 -54.81
CA GLU A 20 -20.08 7.50 -55.21
C GLU A 20 -19.61 8.88 -54.73
N ILE A 21 -20.45 9.93 -54.87
CA ILE A 21 -20.15 11.30 -54.41
C ILE A 21 -19.88 11.36 -52.89
N GLY A 22 -20.50 10.47 -52.11
CA GLY A 22 -20.30 10.39 -50.66
C GLY A 22 -18.98 9.72 -50.21
N ARG A 23 -18.19 9.16 -51.13
CA ARG A 23 -16.93 8.47 -50.80
C ARG A 23 -15.67 9.13 -51.38
N GLU A 24 -15.79 10.02 -52.35
CA GLU A 24 -14.63 10.66 -53.01
C GLU A 24 -14.35 12.12 -52.58
N ASN A 25 -15.26 12.77 -51.83
CA ASN A 25 -15.08 14.14 -51.32
C ASN A 25 -14.86 14.24 -49.80
N LEU A 26 -14.52 13.13 -49.13
CA LEU A 26 -13.83 13.24 -47.86
C LEU A 26 -12.34 13.46 -48.18
N ASP A 27 -11.97 14.72 -48.44
CA ASP A 27 -10.61 15.18 -48.17
C ASP A 27 -10.35 14.76 -46.71
N SER A 28 -9.67 13.63 -46.51
CA SER A 28 -9.39 13.00 -45.19
C SER A 28 -8.56 13.90 -44.25
N LYS A 29 -8.33 15.16 -44.66
CA LYS A 29 -7.63 16.22 -43.94
C LYS A 29 -8.47 17.47 -43.67
N LYS A 30 -9.73 17.59 -44.13
CA LYS A 30 -10.55 18.81 -43.93
C LYS A 30 -11.71 18.68 -42.95
N ASP A 31 -12.12 17.47 -42.59
CA ASP A 31 -13.10 17.23 -41.52
C ASP A 31 -12.45 16.51 -40.33
N VAL A 32 -11.27 16.99 -39.92
CA VAL A 32 -10.79 16.67 -38.57
C VAL A 32 -11.74 17.37 -37.61
N ALA A 33 -12.41 16.59 -36.75
CA ALA A 33 -13.35 17.06 -35.74
C ALA A 33 -12.89 18.39 -35.10
N PRO A 34 -13.82 19.35 -34.90
CA PRO A 34 -13.51 20.70 -34.44
C PRO A 34 -12.80 20.63 -33.09
N LEU A 35 -11.48 20.86 -33.12
CA LEU A 35 -10.55 20.50 -32.06
C LEU A 35 -10.82 19.07 -31.57
N ALA A 36 -9.98 18.12 -31.98
CA ALA A 36 -9.55 17.14 -30.99
C ALA A 36 -9.26 17.98 -29.75
N ILE A 37 -10.08 17.85 -28.70
CA ILE A 37 -9.75 18.43 -27.41
C ILE A 37 -8.38 17.83 -27.19
N VAL A 38 -7.34 18.65 -27.41
CA VAL A 38 -6.00 18.31 -27.04
C VAL A 38 -6.10 18.41 -25.54
N ILE A 39 -6.68 17.34 -24.97
CA ILE A 39 -6.56 16.96 -23.60
C ILE A 39 -5.04 16.93 -23.48
N PRO A 40 -4.39 17.95 -22.88
CA PRO A 40 -2.95 17.99 -22.86
C PRO A 40 -2.50 16.65 -22.30
N ALA A 41 -1.44 16.09 -22.88
CA ALA A 41 -0.93 14.76 -22.57
C ALA A 41 -0.85 14.40 -21.05
N PRO A 42 -0.80 15.35 -20.08
CA PRO A 42 -0.96 15.01 -18.66
C PRO A 42 -2.34 14.44 -18.27
N ILE A 43 -3.46 14.87 -18.86
CA ILE A 43 -4.80 14.47 -18.36
C ILE A 43 -5.11 12.98 -18.61
N ASN A 44 -4.45 12.33 -19.58
CA ASN A 44 -4.61 10.89 -19.81
C ASN A 44 -3.68 10.03 -18.93
N HIS A 45 -2.83 10.64 -18.11
CA HIS A 45 -2.02 9.91 -17.14
C HIS A 45 -2.94 9.45 -15.99
N ALA A 46 -2.81 8.18 -15.57
CA ALA A 46 -3.65 7.60 -14.51
C ALA A 46 -3.66 8.45 -13.23
N TYR A 47 -2.49 8.98 -12.85
CA TYR A 47 -2.31 9.91 -11.73
C TYR A 47 -3.22 11.15 -11.80
N TRP A 48 -3.29 11.82 -12.95
CA TRP A 48 -4.11 13.02 -13.10
C TRP A 48 -5.60 12.71 -13.04
N ARG A 49 -6.01 11.51 -13.49
CA ARG A 49 -7.40 11.05 -13.37
C ARG A 49 -7.77 10.74 -11.92
N GLN A 50 -6.89 10.10 -11.16
CA GLN A 50 -7.09 9.85 -9.72
C GLN A 50 -7.20 11.17 -8.95
N LEU A 51 -6.33 12.14 -9.25
CA LEU A 51 -6.38 13.47 -8.63
C LEU A 51 -7.72 14.16 -8.85
N MET A 52 -8.21 14.16 -10.09
CA MET A 52 -9.50 14.77 -10.45
C MET A 52 -10.70 14.02 -9.85
N LYS A 53 -10.56 12.72 -9.59
CA LYS A 53 -11.57 11.89 -8.89
C LYS A 53 -11.61 12.18 -7.39
N GLY A 54 -10.61 12.86 -6.84
CA GLY A 54 -10.45 13.04 -5.39
C GLY A 54 -9.88 11.80 -4.70
N ASP A 55 -9.26 10.89 -5.45
CA ASP A 55 -8.56 9.72 -4.95
C ASP A 55 -7.06 10.03 -4.88
N TYR A 56 -6.60 10.43 -3.69
CA TYR A 56 -5.28 11.05 -3.51
C TYR A 56 -4.31 10.17 -2.71
N ILE A 57 -4.72 9.01 -2.21
CA ILE A 57 -3.85 8.20 -1.34
C ILE A 57 -2.60 7.75 -2.11
N ASP A 58 -2.78 7.24 -3.34
CA ASP A 58 -1.68 6.84 -4.22
C ASP A 58 -0.80 8.02 -4.67
N ILE A 59 -1.34 9.23 -4.60
CA ILE A 59 -0.72 10.47 -5.04
C ILE A 59 0.16 11.06 -3.94
N ILE A 60 -0.36 11.07 -2.70
CA ILE A 60 0.31 11.59 -1.52
C ILE A 60 1.40 10.61 -1.09
N SER A 61 1.08 9.32 -1.01
CA SER A 61 2.02 8.26 -0.59
C SER A 61 2.95 7.82 -1.73
N ASN A 62 3.17 8.68 -2.72
CA ASN A 62 4.00 8.42 -3.90
C ASN A 62 5.51 8.55 -3.61
N CYS A 63 5.93 8.09 -2.43
CA CYS A 63 7.27 8.20 -1.90
C CYS A 63 7.70 6.83 -1.36
N PRO A 64 8.94 6.38 -1.60
CA PRO A 64 9.39 5.09 -1.07
C PRO A 64 9.25 4.95 0.45
N PHE A 65 9.41 6.05 1.19
CA PHE A 65 9.39 6.02 2.65
C PHE A 65 7.97 5.97 3.22
N GLU A 66 6.98 6.41 2.45
CA GLU A 66 5.57 6.49 2.85
C GLU A 66 4.70 5.41 2.19
N MET A 67 5.29 4.53 1.39
CA MET A 67 4.55 3.50 0.64
C MET A 67 3.76 2.51 1.53
N HIS A 68 4.13 2.39 2.80
CA HIS A 68 3.38 1.59 3.79
C HIS A 68 1.96 2.13 4.01
N ASN A 69 1.75 3.45 3.88
CA ASN A 69 0.44 4.08 4.04
C ASN A 69 -0.55 3.71 2.91
N SER A 70 -0.07 3.15 1.81
CA SER A 70 -0.91 2.67 0.71
C SER A 70 -1.47 1.27 0.95
N LEU A 71 -0.98 0.55 1.97
CA LEU A 71 -1.45 -0.80 2.30
C LEU A 71 -2.62 -0.73 3.29
N SER A 72 -3.68 -1.48 2.98
CA SER A 72 -4.87 -1.56 3.85
C SER A 72 -4.69 -2.46 5.07
N ASP A 73 -3.82 -3.47 4.98
CA ASP A 73 -3.53 -4.38 6.09
C ASP A 73 -2.42 -3.79 6.96
N GLU A 74 -2.75 -3.59 8.24
CA GLU A 74 -1.86 -3.00 9.24
C GLU A 74 -0.59 -3.84 9.46
N ASP A 75 -0.70 -5.16 9.41
CA ASP A 75 0.44 -6.05 9.65
C ASP A 75 1.44 -5.96 8.50
N TYR A 76 0.96 -5.98 7.25
CA TYR A 76 1.81 -5.77 6.07
C TYR A 76 2.37 -4.34 6.01
N SER A 77 1.57 -3.34 6.37
CA SER A 77 2.03 -1.95 6.48
C SER A 77 3.21 -1.83 7.45
N LYS A 78 3.11 -2.44 8.64
CA LYS A 78 4.17 -2.45 9.64
C LYS A 78 5.42 -3.18 9.17
N ILE A 79 5.29 -4.30 8.44
CA ILE A 79 6.44 -5.00 7.85
C ILE A 79 7.23 -4.06 6.95
N ILE A 80 6.53 -3.34 6.06
CA ILE A 80 7.17 -2.41 5.13
C ILE A 80 7.75 -1.20 5.86
N TYR A 81 7.05 -0.68 6.87
CA TYR A 81 7.51 0.43 7.71
C TYR A 81 8.84 0.12 8.42
N ASP A 82 8.99 -1.10 8.94
CA ASP A 82 10.20 -1.52 9.65
C ASP A 82 11.42 -1.78 8.75
N LEU A 83 11.25 -1.84 7.42
CA LEU A 83 12.37 -2.01 6.50
C LEU A 83 13.32 -0.80 6.58
N LYS A 84 14.60 -1.04 6.30
CA LYS A 84 15.56 0.05 6.14
C LYS A 84 15.17 0.94 4.97
N ASP A 85 15.49 2.23 5.07
CA ASP A 85 15.19 3.21 4.02
C ASP A 85 15.77 2.82 2.65
N ASP A 86 17.02 2.32 2.61
CA ASP A 86 17.64 1.80 1.39
C ASP A 86 16.87 0.60 0.77
N HIS A 87 16.22 -0.20 1.61
CA HIS A 87 15.42 -1.36 1.20
C HIS A 87 14.05 -0.93 0.68
N LYS A 88 13.43 0.06 1.33
CA LYS A 88 12.16 0.66 0.91
C LYS A 88 12.29 1.28 -0.48
N GLU A 89 13.32 2.09 -0.70
CA GLU A 89 13.61 2.68 -2.01
C GLU A 89 13.82 1.62 -3.09
N LEU A 90 14.53 0.54 -2.79
CA LEU A 90 14.77 -0.53 -3.76
C LEU A 90 13.48 -1.25 -4.16
N ILE A 91 12.63 -1.63 -3.20
CA ILE A 91 11.34 -2.27 -3.48
C ILE A 91 10.42 -1.33 -4.23
N TYR A 92 10.36 -0.06 -3.82
CA TYR A 92 9.52 0.95 -4.45
C TYR A 92 9.80 1.04 -5.95
N PHE A 93 11.08 1.18 -6.34
CA PHE A 93 11.42 1.27 -7.75
C PHE A 93 11.15 -0.04 -8.51
N LEU A 94 11.47 -1.19 -7.91
CA LEU A 94 11.31 -2.46 -8.61
C LEU A 94 9.85 -2.90 -8.78
N TYR A 95 9.00 -2.69 -7.78
CA TYR A 95 7.65 -3.26 -7.75
C TYR A 95 6.52 -2.24 -7.91
N LEU A 96 6.72 -0.99 -7.49
CA LEU A 96 5.70 0.07 -7.65
C LEU A 96 5.95 0.95 -8.86
N ARG A 97 7.21 1.02 -9.33
CA ARG A 97 7.59 1.79 -10.54
C ARG A 97 7.97 0.96 -11.74
N ASP A 98 7.95 -0.37 -11.61
CA ASP A 98 8.31 -1.31 -12.67
C ASP A 98 9.70 -1.06 -13.27
N PHE A 99 10.66 -0.59 -12.47
CA PHE A 99 12.04 -0.44 -12.94
C PHE A 99 12.67 -1.81 -13.15
N THR A 100 13.44 -1.93 -14.22
CA THR A 100 14.29 -3.11 -14.37
C THR A 100 15.45 -3.06 -13.37
N THR A 101 16.00 -4.22 -13.01
CA THR A 101 17.17 -4.28 -12.12
C THR A 101 18.38 -3.54 -12.69
N SER A 102 18.52 -3.51 -14.02
CA SER A 102 19.58 -2.76 -14.71
C SER A 102 19.37 -1.25 -14.66
N GLN A 103 18.13 -0.77 -14.81
CA GLN A 103 17.79 0.66 -14.66
C GLN A 103 18.06 1.14 -13.24
N LEU A 104 17.65 0.38 -12.24
CA LEU A 104 17.89 0.73 -10.84
C LEU A 104 19.37 0.65 -10.46
N ALA A 105 20.10 -0.33 -11.01
CA ALA A 105 21.54 -0.45 -10.84
C ALA A 105 22.28 0.79 -11.39
N ALA A 106 21.89 1.26 -12.58
CA ALA A 106 22.41 2.48 -13.17
C ALA A 106 22.08 3.72 -12.31
N LEU A 107 20.84 3.84 -11.82
CA LEU A 107 20.42 4.94 -10.95
C LEU A 107 21.26 5.01 -9.66
N ARG A 108 21.55 3.86 -9.05
CA ARG A 108 22.30 3.76 -7.79
C ARG A 108 23.82 3.68 -7.97
N ASN A 109 24.34 3.71 -9.20
CA ASN A 109 25.75 3.46 -9.51
C ASN A 109 26.27 2.15 -8.91
N GLN A 110 25.46 1.10 -8.95
CA GLN A 110 25.78 -0.23 -8.43
C GLN A 110 25.75 -1.28 -9.55
N SER A 111 26.26 -2.48 -9.29
CA SER A 111 26.10 -3.59 -10.24
C SER A 111 24.69 -4.17 -10.17
N ASP A 112 24.17 -4.64 -11.31
CA ASP A 112 22.90 -5.36 -11.38
C ASP A 112 22.89 -6.62 -10.47
N ARG A 113 24.05 -7.27 -10.31
CA ARG A 113 24.22 -8.38 -9.36
C ARG A 113 23.98 -7.94 -7.92
N ASN A 114 24.47 -6.76 -7.53
CA ASN A 114 24.25 -6.22 -6.20
C ASN A 114 22.76 -5.95 -5.95
N ILE A 115 22.07 -5.31 -6.91
CA ILE A 115 20.63 -5.04 -6.81
C ILE A 115 19.84 -6.34 -6.61
N ARG A 116 20.16 -7.40 -7.36
CA ARG A 116 19.52 -8.72 -7.20
C ARG A 116 19.81 -9.35 -5.84
N GLY A 117 21.05 -9.25 -5.34
CA GLY A 117 21.43 -9.76 -4.01
C GLY A 117 20.69 -9.04 -2.89
N VAL A 118 20.61 -7.71 -2.96
CA VAL A 118 19.84 -6.90 -1.99
C VAL A 118 18.35 -7.22 -2.08
N ARG A 119 17.78 -7.33 -3.29
CA ARG A 119 16.38 -7.73 -3.49
C ARG A 119 16.06 -9.07 -2.81
N SER A 120 16.88 -10.10 -3.04
CA SER A 120 16.70 -11.41 -2.41
C SER A 120 16.78 -11.33 -0.89
N THR A 121 17.70 -10.51 -0.35
CA THR A 121 17.81 -10.29 1.10
C THR A 121 16.55 -9.67 1.67
N ILE A 122 15.98 -8.67 0.98
CA ILE A 122 14.77 -7.99 1.45
C ILE A 122 13.56 -8.90 1.36
N LEU A 123 13.38 -9.64 0.26
CA LEU A 123 12.30 -10.61 0.13
C LEU A 123 12.37 -11.65 1.26
N GLY A 124 13.55 -12.19 1.56
CA GLY A 124 13.72 -13.12 2.68
C GLY A 124 13.45 -12.50 4.07
N GLN A 125 13.63 -11.18 4.24
CA GLN A 125 13.22 -10.48 5.46
C GLN A 125 11.70 -10.33 5.56
N ILE A 126 11.06 -9.96 4.45
CA ILE A 126 9.60 -9.84 4.36
C ILE A 126 8.96 -11.22 4.59
N GLU A 127 9.40 -12.25 3.87
CA GLU A 127 8.89 -13.63 3.98
C GLU A 127 8.90 -14.12 5.43
N LYS A 128 10.02 -13.94 6.14
CA LYS A 128 10.12 -14.33 7.56
C LYS A 128 9.15 -13.58 8.47
N LYS A 129 8.97 -12.28 8.24
CA LYS A 129 8.03 -11.48 9.04
C LYS A 129 6.57 -11.85 8.73
N VAL A 130 6.25 -12.05 7.45
CA VAL A 130 4.93 -12.52 7.01
C VAL A 130 4.62 -13.87 7.66
N LEU A 131 5.55 -14.83 7.57
CA LEU A 131 5.38 -16.14 8.20
C LEU A 131 5.08 -16.03 9.69
N MET A 132 5.82 -15.20 10.41
CA MET A 132 5.61 -14.98 11.85
C MET A 132 4.20 -14.44 12.16
N ILE A 133 3.72 -13.47 11.38
CA ILE A 133 2.38 -12.89 11.55
C ILE A 133 1.30 -13.92 11.22
N LEU A 134 1.43 -14.65 10.12
CA LEU A 134 0.44 -15.63 9.70
C LEU A 134 0.32 -16.79 10.69
N VAL A 135 1.46 -17.24 11.25
CA VAL A 135 1.48 -18.25 12.32
C VAL A 135 0.83 -17.71 13.60
N ASP A 136 1.05 -16.45 13.94
CA ASP A 136 0.39 -15.81 15.09
C ASP A 136 -1.13 -15.74 14.88
N ARG A 137 -1.56 -15.27 13.70
CA ARG A 137 -2.98 -15.22 13.29
C ARG A 137 -3.64 -16.60 13.31
N GLN A 138 -2.92 -17.67 12.96
CA GLN A 138 -3.43 -19.05 13.08
C GLN A 138 -3.58 -19.52 14.54
N GLY A 139 -2.75 -19.02 15.46
CA GLY A 139 -2.80 -19.41 16.88
C GLY A 139 -3.94 -18.78 17.66
N GLU A 140 -4.56 -17.71 17.15
CA GLU A 140 -5.62 -16.95 17.84
C GLU A 140 -7.05 -17.47 17.61
N ASP A 141 -7.22 -18.68 17.04
CA ASP A 141 -8.53 -19.23 16.74
C ASP A 141 -9.36 -19.56 18.01
N PHE A 142 -10.30 -18.67 18.32
CA PHE A 142 -11.62 -19.08 18.82
C PHE A 142 -12.18 -20.16 17.87
N PRO A 143 -12.74 -21.26 18.40
CA PRO A 143 -12.97 -22.47 17.62
C PRO A 143 -14.18 -22.31 16.69
N SER A 144 -14.00 -21.77 15.48
CA SER A 144 -14.91 -21.99 14.32
C SER A 144 -14.59 -21.21 13.03
N THR A 145 -13.42 -20.59 12.86
CA THR A 145 -13.14 -19.99 11.54
C THR A 145 -11.67 -20.04 11.20
N ASN A 146 -11.32 -20.72 10.10
CA ASN A 146 -10.16 -20.41 9.26
C ASN A 146 -10.30 -18.97 8.67
N GLY A 147 -10.63 -17.97 9.49
CA GLY A 147 -11.51 -16.86 9.11
C GLY A 147 -10.84 -15.56 8.72
N ASN A 148 -9.55 -15.41 9.01
CA ASN A 148 -8.83 -14.17 8.75
C ASN A 148 -7.66 -14.34 7.76
N LEU A 149 -7.49 -15.56 7.20
CA LEU A 149 -6.46 -15.86 6.22
C LEU A 149 -7.07 -15.96 4.83
N THR A 150 -6.48 -15.23 3.90
CA THR A 150 -6.75 -15.32 2.47
C THR A 150 -6.20 -16.63 1.90
N MET A 151 -6.72 -17.07 0.74
CA MET A 151 -6.22 -18.27 0.08
C MET A 151 -4.72 -18.20 -0.27
N GLU A 152 -4.22 -16.99 -0.56
CA GLU A 152 -2.79 -16.76 -0.86
C GLU A 152 -1.92 -16.93 0.37
N GLU A 153 -2.40 -16.49 1.54
CA GLU A 153 -1.70 -16.67 2.82
C GLU A 153 -1.69 -18.14 3.24
N LEU A 154 -2.78 -18.87 2.98
CA LEU A 154 -2.82 -20.32 3.21
C LEU A 154 -1.83 -21.07 2.31
N ASP A 155 -1.77 -20.73 1.02
CA ASP A 155 -0.78 -21.29 0.10
C ASP A 155 0.66 -20.95 0.53
N PHE A 156 0.88 -19.72 1.00
CA PHE A 156 2.17 -19.30 1.53
C PHE A 156 2.59 -20.14 2.74
N LEU A 157 1.68 -20.39 3.68
CA LEU A 157 1.95 -21.23 4.85
C LEU A 157 2.25 -22.67 4.47
N LEU A 158 1.51 -23.24 3.52
CA LEU A 158 1.76 -24.58 3.01
C LEU A 158 3.16 -24.70 2.40
N ARG A 159 3.64 -23.67 1.68
CA ARG A 159 4.99 -23.63 1.13
C ARG A 159 6.10 -23.55 2.20
N HIS A 160 5.78 -23.08 3.40
CA HIS A 160 6.73 -22.89 4.50
C HIS A 160 6.41 -23.79 5.71
N GLU A 161 5.69 -24.88 5.50
CA GLU A 161 5.26 -25.86 6.53
C GLU A 161 6.40 -26.24 7.49
N GLU A 162 7.58 -26.55 6.95
CA GLU A 162 8.74 -27.00 7.72
C GLU A 162 9.29 -25.92 8.68
N GLU A 163 9.07 -24.64 8.35
CA GLU A 163 9.55 -23.49 9.13
C GLU A 163 8.55 -23.04 10.22
N ILE A 164 7.29 -23.53 10.17
CA ILE A 164 6.24 -23.17 11.11
C ILE A 164 6.61 -23.50 12.57
N PRO A 165 7.06 -24.72 12.92
CA PRO A 165 7.35 -25.04 14.33
C PRO A 165 8.46 -24.16 14.92
N ALA A 166 9.49 -23.87 14.11
CA ALA A 166 10.61 -23.04 14.52
C ALA A 166 10.21 -21.55 14.67
N THR A 167 9.23 -21.09 13.89
CA THR A 167 8.71 -19.72 14.00
C THR A 167 7.76 -19.57 15.18
N MET A 168 6.90 -20.56 15.47
CA MET A 168 6.09 -20.61 16.69
C MET A 168 6.95 -20.49 17.95
N GLU A 169 8.05 -21.26 18.06
CA GLU A 169 8.93 -21.22 19.23
C GLU A 169 9.59 -19.85 19.43
N LYS A 170 9.94 -19.16 18.33
CA LYS A 170 10.49 -17.79 18.39
C LYS A 170 9.45 -16.80 18.87
N LEU A 171 8.23 -16.90 18.35
CA LEU A 171 7.12 -16.03 18.71
C LEU A 171 6.78 -16.16 20.20
N ASP A 172 6.74 -17.39 20.73
CA ASP A 172 6.49 -17.63 22.16
C ASP A 172 7.57 -17.01 23.05
N LYS A 173 8.84 -17.08 22.63
CA LYS A 173 9.96 -16.43 23.34
C LYS A 173 9.84 -14.91 23.32
N GLU A 174 9.46 -14.32 22.18
CA GLU A 174 9.25 -12.88 22.05
C GLU A 174 8.08 -12.39 22.91
N LYS A 175 6.93 -13.09 22.86
CA LYS A 175 5.77 -12.81 23.72
C LYS A 175 6.16 -12.87 25.20
N LEU A 176 6.91 -13.89 25.61
CA LEU A 176 7.39 -14.03 26.98
C LEU A 176 8.36 -12.90 27.40
N ALA A 177 9.22 -12.44 26.48
CA ALA A 177 10.11 -11.31 26.74
C ALA A 177 9.33 -10.00 26.93
N LEU A 178 8.35 -9.71 26.06
CA LEU A 178 7.48 -8.55 26.18
C LEU A 178 6.69 -8.56 27.49
N LEU A 179 6.13 -9.71 27.90
CA LEU A 179 5.44 -9.85 29.18
C LEU A 179 6.34 -9.50 30.38
N LYS A 180 7.63 -9.89 30.32
CA LYS A 180 8.61 -9.53 31.37
C LYS A 180 8.87 -8.02 31.39
N GLU A 181 9.05 -7.40 30.23
CA GLU A 181 9.27 -5.95 30.11
C GLU A 181 8.07 -5.15 30.62
N ILE A 182 6.85 -5.50 30.19
CA ILE A 182 5.60 -4.90 30.68
C ILE A 182 5.53 -5.02 32.20
N GLY A 183 5.85 -6.20 32.76
CA GLY A 183 5.87 -6.40 34.20
C GLY A 183 6.86 -5.48 34.93
N VAL A 184 8.03 -5.19 34.33
CA VAL A 184 9.00 -4.22 34.89
C VAL A 184 8.43 -2.80 34.87
N VAL A 185 7.82 -2.40 33.75
CA VAL A 185 7.22 -1.06 33.60
C VAL A 185 6.06 -0.87 34.58
N VAL A 186 5.17 -1.85 34.72
CA VAL A 186 4.04 -1.80 35.66
C VAL A 186 4.53 -1.65 37.11
N ARG A 187 5.58 -2.39 37.50
CA ARG A 187 6.19 -2.24 38.83
C ARG A 187 6.81 -0.85 39.05
N ARG A 188 7.40 -0.27 38.01
CA ARG A 188 7.97 1.10 38.07
C ARG A 188 6.86 2.13 38.29
N ILE A 189 5.79 2.05 37.50
CA ILE A 189 4.62 2.93 37.61
C ILE A 189 4.00 2.81 39.00
N ALA A 190 3.82 1.59 39.52
CA ALA A 190 3.26 1.38 40.86
C ALA A 190 4.09 2.07 41.97
N ARG A 191 5.43 2.01 41.89
CA ARG A 191 6.33 2.70 42.83
C ARG A 191 6.24 4.22 42.72
N GLU A 192 6.14 4.75 41.50
CA GLU A 192 5.99 6.20 41.27
C GLU A 192 4.67 6.72 41.84
N GLN A 193 3.57 5.99 41.62
CA GLN A 193 2.26 6.31 42.19
C GLN A 193 2.29 6.27 43.74
N GLU A 194 2.94 5.27 44.34
CA GLU A 194 3.10 5.18 45.79
C GLU A 194 3.93 6.34 46.36
N ASN A 195 4.99 6.74 45.66
CA ASN A 195 5.82 7.88 46.05
C ASN A 195 5.06 9.21 45.96
N GLN A 196 4.29 9.42 44.88
CA GLN A 196 3.42 10.60 44.74
C GLN A 196 2.38 10.67 45.86
N ALA A 197 1.72 9.56 46.19
CA ALA A 197 0.77 9.51 47.31
C ALA A 197 1.44 9.82 48.66
N LYS A 198 2.67 9.35 48.89
CA LYS A 198 3.46 9.68 50.09
C LYS A 198 3.85 11.16 50.14
N GLU A 199 4.15 11.79 49.00
CA GLU A 199 4.43 13.23 48.96
C GLU A 199 3.18 14.08 49.18
N GLU A 200 2.05 13.72 48.58
CA GLU A 200 0.77 14.42 48.78
C GLU A 200 0.32 14.35 50.25
N THR A 201 0.43 13.18 50.87
CA THR A 201 0.11 13.02 52.30
C THR A 201 1.04 13.85 53.20
N LYS A 202 2.34 13.95 52.86
CA LYS A 202 3.29 14.85 53.55
C LYS A 202 2.92 16.33 53.37
N LYS A 203 2.56 16.76 52.14
CA LYS A 203 2.13 18.14 51.85
C LYS A 203 0.83 18.50 52.60
N ARG A 204 -0.17 17.61 52.60
CA ARG A 204 -1.42 17.78 53.37
C ARG A 204 -1.16 17.91 54.87
N LYS A 205 -0.28 17.06 55.45
CA LYS A 205 0.12 17.17 56.86
C LYS A 205 0.83 18.49 57.18
N LYS A 206 1.67 18.99 56.27
CA LYS A 206 2.38 20.27 56.44
C LYS A 206 1.41 21.47 56.41
N ASN A 207 0.46 21.49 55.47
CA ASN A 207 -0.55 22.55 55.36
C ASN A 207 -1.48 22.60 56.59
N ASN A 208 -1.96 21.44 57.07
CA ASN A 208 -2.77 21.38 58.28
C ASN A 208 -2.02 21.89 59.53
N ARG A 209 -0.69 21.72 59.58
CA ARG A 209 0.14 22.22 60.69
C ARG A 209 0.38 23.73 60.60
N SER A 210 0.45 24.32 59.40
CA SER A 210 0.55 25.76 59.23
C SER A 210 -0.77 26.48 59.51
N ASP A 211 -1.91 25.90 59.15
CA ASP A 211 -3.22 26.51 59.40
C ASP A 211 -3.59 26.52 60.89
N ARG A 212 -3.17 25.50 61.66
CA ARG A 212 -3.28 25.50 63.13
C ARG A 212 -2.44 26.60 63.80
N LYS A 213 -1.34 27.05 63.18
CA LYS A 213 -0.49 28.11 63.74
C LYS A 213 -0.98 29.53 63.43
N LYS A 214 -1.91 29.71 62.48
CA LYS A 214 -2.50 31.01 62.13
C LYS A 214 -3.81 31.32 62.89
N LYS A 215 -4.33 30.37 63.67
CA LYS A 215 -5.57 30.49 64.47
C LYS A 215 -5.34 30.74 65.97
N VAL A 216 -4.11 31.06 66.36
CA VAL A 216 -3.70 31.50 67.71
C VAL A 216 -3.15 32.91 67.57
#